data_AF-A0A936KPQ8-F1
#
_entry.id   AF-A0A936KPQ8-F1
#
_cell.length_a   1.000
_cell.length_b   1.000
_cell.length_c   1.000
_cell.angle_alpha   90.00
_cell.angle_beta   90.00
_cell.angle_gamma   90.00
#
_symmetry.space_group_name_H-M   'P 1'
#
loop_
_entity.id
_entity.type
_entity.pdbx_description
1 polymer ?
#
loop_
_entity_poly.entity_id
_entity_poly.type
_entity_poly.pdbx_seq_one_letter_code
_entity_poly.pdbx_strand_id
1 'polypeptide(L)'
;MVLKVYEGDYEPYIVKLARAKKIQREVDNYNKYIFRRLTDGFTARLERSTIQWDIGGASYSYLGKFDVKTFSRYYEENPIADIEECLSSFFGGIWGRHYSQAHDEINVSLFSLYSKVWDDWYERRVKVFSKKDFSYLEDFNSNWNLPNPIDWFKNKIAETPNDQSVIKKTRVAITHGDLHGDNLLIDNKKNVWVIDFERCGEGHILQDFIELEADIFNRLEEHYDNFPAYLKMCVTVLKQKKIKVFEKSETTSEDERIEKALQTISALRALALQYTTITDAHEYLLGLLFNMIFRAAMVRKVNRENSQHALLLASLICHRLDHWEEPWPPPELNMTS
;
A
#
# COMPACT_ATOMS: atom_id res chain seq x y z
N MET A 1 14.06 5.97 -13.41
CA MET A 1 15.35 6.13 -12.72
C MET A 1 15.33 7.45 -12.00
N VAL A 2 15.77 7.48 -10.74
CA VAL A 2 15.83 8.68 -9.91
C VAL A 2 17.29 8.96 -9.60
N LEU A 3 17.77 10.16 -9.90
CA LEU A 3 19.17 10.57 -9.75
C LEU A 3 19.27 11.77 -8.82
N LYS A 4 20.23 11.74 -7.89
CA LYS A 4 20.68 12.94 -7.19
C LYS A 4 21.69 13.64 -8.07
N VAL A 5 21.42 14.90 -8.42
CA VAL A 5 22.26 15.69 -9.34
C VAL A 5 22.69 16.97 -8.64
N TYR A 6 23.98 17.28 -8.75
CA TYR A 6 24.57 18.54 -8.30
C TYR A 6 24.80 19.42 -9.53
N GLU A 7 24.30 20.65 -9.51
CA GLU A 7 24.64 21.66 -10.50
C GLU A 7 25.74 22.55 -9.90
N GLY A 8 27.01 22.25 -10.17
CA GLY A 8 28.14 23.00 -9.59
C GLY A 8 28.10 23.06 -8.06
N ASP A 9 28.05 24.27 -7.50
CA ASP A 9 28.01 24.54 -6.06
C ASP A 9 26.57 24.74 -5.51
N TYR A 10 25.53 24.49 -6.32
CA TYR A 10 24.13 24.63 -5.89
C TYR A 10 23.64 23.44 -5.05
N GLU A 11 22.55 23.64 -4.31
CA GLU A 11 21.84 22.56 -3.61
C GLU A 11 21.40 21.47 -4.60
N PRO A 12 21.48 20.18 -4.21
CA PRO A 12 21.21 19.08 -5.13
C PRO A 12 19.73 18.95 -5.48
N TYR A 13 19.47 18.49 -6.70
CA TYR A 13 18.13 18.18 -7.21
C TYR A 13 17.91 16.67 -7.28
N ILE A 14 16.65 16.26 -7.16
CA ILE A 14 16.25 14.94 -7.63
C ILE A 14 15.76 15.05 -9.06
N VAL A 15 16.39 14.31 -9.97
CA VAL A 15 15.95 14.18 -11.35
C VAL A 15 15.36 12.81 -11.55
N LYS A 16 14.07 12.76 -11.92
CA LYS A 16 13.40 11.54 -12.35
C LYS A 16 13.37 11.47 -13.86
N LEU A 17 13.91 10.38 -14.41
CA LEU A 17 13.85 10.03 -15.82
C LEU A 17 12.95 8.81 -16.01
N ALA A 18 11.94 8.94 -16.87
CA ALA A 18 11.03 7.85 -17.21
C ALA A 18 10.46 8.04 -18.63
N ARG A 19 9.55 7.16 -19.05
CA ARG A 19 8.85 7.32 -20.33
C ARG A 19 8.07 8.63 -20.35
N ALA A 20 8.06 9.31 -21.49
CA ALA A 20 7.41 10.61 -21.69
C ALA A 20 6.00 10.67 -21.07
N LYS A 21 5.15 9.67 -21.37
CA LYS A 21 3.77 9.58 -20.84
C LYS A 21 3.71 9.56 -19.31
N LYS A 22 4.66 8.88 -18.65
CA LYS A 22 4.71 8.79 -17.17
C LYS A 22 5.10 10.14 -16.55
N ILE A 23 6.13 10.78 -17.10
CA ILE A 23 6.58 12.10 -16.64
C ILE A 23 5.50 13.15 -16.86
N GLN A 24 4.84 13.16 -18.03
CA GLN A 24 3.73 14.07 -18.28
C GLN A 24 2.62 13.89 -17.24
N ARG A 25 2.21 12.65 -16.98
CA ARG A 25 1.16 12.34 -15.99
C ARG A 25 1.55 12.82 -14.59
N GLU A 26 2.78 12.57 -14.17
CA GLU A 26 3.29 13.01 -12.86
C GLU A 26 3.34 14.53 -12.74
N VAL A 27 3.78 15.25 -13.77
CA VAL A 27 3.81 16.73 -13.80
C VAL A 27 2.39 17.29 -13.74
N ASP A 28 1.46 16.72 -14.51
CA ASP A 28 0.05 17.14 -14.52
C ASP A 28 -0.60 16.91 -13.16
N ASN A 29 -0.38 15.74 -12.56
CA ASN A 29 -0.89 15.40 -11.23
C ASN A 29 -0.26 16.26 -10.13
N TYR A 30 1.05 16.52 -10.20
CA TYR A 30 1.72 17.45 -9.27
C TYR A 30 1.08 18.84 -9.31
N ASN A 31 0.91 19.41 -10.51
CA ASN A 31 0.31 20.73 -10.66
C ASN A 31 -1.15 20.76 -10.20
N LYS A 32 -1.90 19.69 -10.47
CA LYS A 32 -3.33 19.61 -10.14
C LYS A 32 -3.58 19.38 -8.66
N TYR A 33 -2.81 18.51 -8.01
CA TYR A 33 -3.12 17.98 -6.69
C TYR A 33 -2.16 18.44 -5.59
N ILE A 34 -0.90 18.76 -5.93
CA ILE A 34 0.16 19.02 -4.95
C ILE A 34 0.51 20.51 -4.85
N PHE A 35 0.73 21.17 -5.99
CA PHE A 35 1.21 22.54 -6.04
C PHE A 35 0.27 23.48 -5.27
N ARG A 36 0.81 24.11 -4.20
CA ARG A 36 0.09 25.03 -3.28
C ARG A 36 -1.08 24.41 -2.50
N ARG A 37 -1.21 23.08 -2.48
CA ARG A 37 -2.32 22.39 -1.81
C ARG A 37 -1.92 21.69 -0.51
N LEU A 38 -0.65 21.30 -0.37
CA LEU A 38 -0.10 20.73 0.86
C LEU A 38 0.30 21.84 1.86
N THR A 39 0.14 21.56 3.15
CA THR A 39 0.18 22.56 4.24
C THR A 39 1.53 22.73 4.91
N ASP A 40 2.38 21.70 4.93
CA ASP A 40 3.48 21.63 5.89
C ASP A 40 4.86 22.07 5.38
N GLY A 41 4.96 22.71 4.21
CA GLY A 41 6.23 23.22 3.67
C GLY A 41 7.25 22.15 3.21
N PHE A 42 7.17 20.93 3.74
CA PHE A 42 8.03 19.77 3.43
C PHE A 42 7.51 18.97 2.24
N THR A 43 7.54 19.59 1.06
CA THR A 43 7.10 18.95 -0.18
C THR A 43 8.13 19.20 -1.26
N ALA A 44 8.44 18.16 -2.04
CA ALA A 44 9.32 18.30 -3.19
C ALA A 44 8.71 19.33 -4.17
N ARG A 45 9.49 20.35 -4.54
CA ARG A 45 9.02 21.39 -5.46
C ARG A 45 9.47 21.05 -6.87
N LEU A 46 8.51 20.91 -7.79
CA LEU A 46 8.82 20.72 -9.20
C LEU A 46 9.46 22.00 -9.74
N GLU A 47 10.71 21.91 -10.18
CA GLU A 47 11.48 23.04 -10.70
C GLU A 47 11.38 23.12 -12.22
N ARG A 48 11.61 21.98 -12.88
CA ARG A 48 11.59 21.87 -14.35
C ARG A 48 11.07 20.50 -14.74
N SER A 49 10.46 20.46 -15.91
CA SER A 49 10.23 19.21 -16.62
C SER A 49 10.49 19.40 -18.10
N THR A 50 10.88 18.32 -18.77
CA THR A 50 11.08 18.31 -20.21
C THR A 50 10.71 16.94 -20.76
N ILE A 51 10.25 16.92 -22.00
CA ILE A 51 9.99 15.69 -22.74
C ILE A 51 10.76 15.77 -24.04
N GLN A 52 11.54 14.74 -24.31
CA GLN A 52 12.29 14.61 -25.56
C GLN A 52 12.13 13.18 -26.07
N TRP A 53 11.49 13.05 -27.24
CA TRP A 53 11.10 11.76 -27.82
C TRP A 53 10.23 10.95 -26.84
N ASP A 54 10.61 9.69 -26.57
CA ASP A 54 9.88 8.78 -25.68
C ASP A 54 10.33 8.88 -24.21
N ILE A 55 11.23 9.82 -23.87
CA ILE A 55 11.78 10.01 -22.53
C ILE A 55 11.37 11.38 -22.01
N GLY A 56 10.97 11.44 -20.74
CA GLY A 56 10.80 12.68 -20.00
C GLY A 56 11.77 12.77 -18.84
N GLY A 57 12.00 14.00 -18.39
CA GLY A 57 12.66 14.30 -17.13
C GLY A 57 11.85 15.28 -16.30
N ALA A 58 11.80 15.08 -14.99
CA ALA A 58 11.28 16.04 -14.02
C ALA A 58 12.32 16.25 -12.91
N SER A 59 12.60 17.50 -12.55
CA SER A 59 13.55 17.86 -11.50
C SER A 59 12.84 18.49 -10.32
N TYR A 60 13.16 18.02 -9.11
CA TYR A 60 12.57 18.47 -7.86
C TYR A 60 13.62 19.06 -6.92
N SER A 61 13.28 20.17 -6.27
CA SER A 61 14.06 20.77 -5.19
C SER A 61 13.48 20.43 -3.81
N TYR A 62 14.35 20.49 -2.80
CA TYR A 62 14.04 20.22 -1.39
C TYR A 62 14.52 21.40 -0.55
N LEU A 63 13.85 21.67 0.58
CA LEU A 63 14.32 22.67 1.53
C LEU A 63 15.18 21.98 2.60
N GLY A 64 16.50 22.22 2.58
CA GLY A 64 17.42 21.73 3.61
C GLY A 64 18.58 20.90 3.02
N LYS A 65 19.43 20.37 3.91
CA LYS A 65 20.55 19.51 3.51
C LYS A 65 20.00 18.19 2.97
N PHE A 66 20.46 17.79 1.79
CA PHE A 66 20.08 16.54 1.15
C PHE A 66 20.83 15.34 1.76
N ASP A 67 20.53 15.08 3.02
CA ASP A 67 20.87 13.86 3.75
C ASP A 67 19.56 13.16 4.11
N VAL A 68 19.01 12.47 3.10
CA VAL A 68 17.68 11.83 3.16
C VAL A 68 17.82 10.35 2.87
N LYS A 69 17.02 9.54 3.57
CA LYS A 69 16.87 8.10 3.33
C LYS A 69 15.42 7.78 3.02
N THR A 70 15.16 6.79 2.17
CA THR A 70 13.81 6.23 1.99
C THR A 70 13.25 5.75 3.32
N PHE A 71 11.93 5.85 3.51
CA PHE A 71 11.25 5.31 4.69
C PHE A 71 11.48 3.82 4.82
N SER A 72 11.63 3.07 3.72
CA SER A 72 12.01 1.65 3.74
C SER A 72 13.28 1.39 4.55
N ARG A 73 14.37 2.09 4.18
CA ARG A 73 15.64 2.03 4.90
C ARG A 73 15.53 2.58 6.32
N TYR A 74 14.77 3.67 6.50
CA TYR A 74 14.49 4.22 7.83
C TYR A 74 13.79 3.19 8.74
N TYR A 75 12.82 2.48 8.17
CA TYR A 75 12.04 1.44 8.83
C TYR A 75 12.92 0.29 9.30
N GLU A 76 13.89 -0.15 8.51
CA GLU A 76 14.82 -1.21 8.94
C GLU A 76 15.70 -0.76 10.12
N GLU A 77 16.23 0.47 10.07
CA GLU A 77 17.27 0.95 10.98
C GLU A 77 16.75 1.54 12.31
N ASN A 78 15.48 1.93 12.41
CA ASN A 78 14.98 2.77 13.52
C ASN A 78 13.87 2.08 14.34
N PRO A 79 13.76 2.33 15.65
CA PRO A 79 12.75 1.70 16.51
C PRO A 79 11.32 2.12 16.13
N ILE A 80 10.33 1.32 16.56
CA ILE A 80 8.91 1.56 16.27
C ILE A 80 8.44 2.98 16.62
N ALA A 81 8.90 3.55 17.73
CA ALA A 81 8.50 4.90 18.15
C ALA A 81 8.84 5.98 17.10
N ASP A 82 9.98 5.85 16.42
CA ASP A 82 10.38 6.75 15.35
C ASP A 82 9.52 6.56 14.10
N ILE A 83 9.09 5.32 13.84
CA ILE A 83 8.20 4.99 12.72
C ILE A 83 6.82 5.60 12.96
N GLU A 84 6.27 5.46 14.17
CA GLU A 84 4.99 6.04 14.56
C GLU A 84 5.00 7.58 14.46
N GLU A 85 6.10 8.22 14.88
CA GLU A 85 6.30 9.67 14.75
C GLU A 85 6.29 10.09 13.27
N CYS A 86 7.03 9.39 12.41
CA CYS A 86 7.07 9.67 10.97
C CYS A 86 5.70 9.52 10.31
N LEU A 87 4.99 8.40 10.58
CA LEU A 87 3.67 8.15 10.02
C LEU A 87 2.65 9.20 10.48
N SER A 88 2.68 9.57 11.76
CA SER A 88 1.81 10.60 12.32
C SER A 88 2.08 11.98 11.69
N SER A 89 3.35 12.34 11.50
CA SER A 89 3.75 13.58 10.82
C SER A 89 3.26 13.60 9.37
N PHE A 90 3.43 12.50 8.63
CA PHE A 90 2.99 12.42 7.24
C PHE A 90 1.46 12.47 7.09
N PHE A 91 0.72 11.56 7.72
CA PHE A 91 -0.72 11.47 7.56
C PHE A 91 -1.45 12.64 8.23
N GLY A 92 -0.88 13.21 9.29
CA GLY A 92 -1.48 14.32 10.02
C GLY A 92 -1.12 15.71 9.52
N GLY A 93 0.15 15.94 9.20
CA GLY A 93 0.66 17.26 8.79
C GLY A 93 0.63 17.46 7.28
N ILE A 94 1.31 16.57 6.56
CA ILE A 94 1.55 16.73 5.11
C ILE A 94 0.28 16.39 4.33
N TRP A 95 -0.24 15.17 4.49
CA TRP A 95 -1.33 14.64 3.67
C TRP A 95 -2.72 14.84 4.29
N GLY A 96 -2.79 15.16 5.59
CA GLY A 96 -4.04 15.25 6.36
C GLY A 96 -5.10 16.18 5.74
N ARG A 97 -4.67 17.26 5.07
CA ARG A 97 -5.56 18.18 4.38
C ARG A 97 -6.32 17.53 3.21
N HIS A 98 -5.74 16.56 2.53
CA HIS A 98 -6.44 15.85 1.46
C HIS A 98 -7.56 14.98 2.01
N TYR A 99 -7.34 14.29 3.14
CA TYR A 99 -8.38 13.50 3.81
C TYR A 99 -9.48 14.37 4.40
N SER A 100 -9.16 15.56 4.92
CA SER A 100 -10.18 16.48 5.46
C SER A 100 -11.11 17.05 4.39
N GLN A 101 -10.67 17.03 3.12
CA GLN A 101 -11.45 17.46 1.95
C GLN A 101 -12.19 16.29 1.27
N ALA A 102 -12.19 15.11 1.88
CA ALA A 102 -12.85 13.94 1.31
C ALA A 102 -14.36 14.11 1.22
N HIS A 103 -14.94 13.63 0.12
CA HIS A 103 -16.38 13.64 -0.13
C HIS A 103 -16.96 12.23 -0.05
N ASP A 104 -18.26 12.14 0.24
CA ASP A 104 -18.98 10.87 0.28
C ASP A 104 -19.24 10.36 -1.14
N GLU A 105 -19.11 9.05 -1.33
CA GLU A 105 -19.49 8.32 -2.54
C GLU A 105 -20.45 7.21 -2.16
N ILE A 106 -21.45 6.96 -3.01
CA ILE A 106 -22.54 6.00 -2.74
C ILE A 106 -22.62 4.92 -3.81
N ASN A 107 -22.88 3.68 -3.37
CA ASN A 107 -23.00 2.49 -4.23
C ASN A 107 -21.85 2.38 -5.24
N VAL A 108 -20.61 2.56 -4.77
CA VAL A 108 -19.41 2.58 -5.60
C VAL A 108 -18.63 1.28 -5.45
N SER A 109 -18.15 0.76 -6.56
CA SER A 109 -17.20 -0.36 -6.60
C SER A 109 -15.82 0.12 -6.13
N LEU A 110 -15.31 -0.43 -5.02
CA LEU A 110 -13.93 -0.16 -4.59
C LEU A 110 -12.94 -0.59 -5.68
N PHE A 111 -13.17 -1.73 -6.33
CA PHE A 111 -12.32 -2.17 -7.44
C PHE A 111 -12.22 -1.12 -8.55
N SER A 112 -13.33 -0.45 -8.87
CA SER A 112 -13.36 0.64 -9.84
C SER A 112 -12.58 1.88 -9.37
N LEU A 113 -12.64 2.22 -8.07
CA LEU A 113 -11.84 3.32 -7.51
C LEU A 113 -10.33 3.04 -7.60
N TYR A 114 -9.89 1.84 -7.20
CA TYR A 114 -8.48 1.44 -7.29
C TYR A 114 -7.99 1.37 -8.75
N SER A 115 -8.83 0.85 -9.66
CA SER A 115 -8.46 0.76 -11.08
C SER A 115 -8.30 2.12 -11.77
N LYS A 116 -9.02 3.15 -11.34
CA LYS A 116 -8.81 4.54 -11.83
C LYS A 116 -7.38 5.02 -11.53
N VAL A 117 -6.84 4.65 -10.38
CA VAL A 117 -5.50 5.05 -9.93
C VAL A 117 -4.42 4.18 -10.60
N TRP A 118 -4.66 2.87 -10.69
CA TRP A 118 -3.68 1.90 -11.18
C TRP A 118 -3.73 1.61 -12.69
N ASP A 119 -4.58 2.31 -13.46
CA ASP A 119 -4.72 2.17 -14.92
C ASP A 119 -5.21 0.75 -15.32
N ASP A 120 -4.93 0.26 -16.54
CA ASP A 120 -5.38 -1.09 -16.97
C ASP A 120 -4.60 -2.25 -16.33
N TRP A 121 -4.26 -2.17 -15.04
CA TRP A 121 -3.48 -3.19 -14.34
C TRP A 121 -4.14 -4.58 -14.40
N TYR A 122 -5.46 -4.65 -14.22
CA TYR A 122 -6.20 -5.90 -14.23
C TYR A 122 -6.08 -6.59 -15.59
N GLU A 123 -6.40 -5.89 -16.68
CA GLU A 123 -6.32 -6.42 -18.05
C GLU A 123 -4.88 -6.82 -18.42
N ARG A 124 -3.88 -6.00 -18.05
CA ARG A 124 -2.48 -6.26 -18.42
C ARG A 124 -1.79 -7.31 -17.56
N ARG A 125 -2.23 -7.52 -16.31
CA ARG A 125 -1.45 -8.27 -15.31
C ARG A 125 -2.22 -9.42 -14.67
N VAL A 126 -3.48 -9.21 -14.29
CA VAL A 126 -4.27 -10.19 -13.53
C VAL A 126 -5.04 -11.14 -14.45
N LYS A 127 -5.68 -10.63 -15.50
CA LYS A 127 -6.49 -11.44 -16.41
C LYS A 127 -5.72 -12.60 -17.04
N VAL A 128 -4.42 -12.37 -17.27
CA VAL A 128 -3.44 -13.32 -17.82
C VAL A 128 -2.87 -14.34 -16.81
N PHE A 129 -3.38 -14.40 -15.58
CA PHE A 129 -3.05 -15.49 -14.65
C PHE A 129 -3.69 -16.80 -15.11
N SER A 130 -2.93 -17.87 -14.99
CA SER A 130 -3.35 -19.23 -15.33
C SER A 130 -3.37 -20.12 -14.09
N LYS A 131 -4.18 -21.18 -14.09
CA LYS A 131 -4.24 -22.15 -12.98
C LYS A 131 -2.89 -22.76 -12.61
N LYS A 132 -1.95 -22.84 -13.56
CA LYS A 132 -0.59 -23.37 -13.33
C LYS A 132 0.27 -22.48 -12.43
N ASP A 133 -0.12 -21.22 -12.22
CA ASP A 133 0.61 -20.27 -11.38
C ASP A 133 0.38 -20.51 -9.88
N PHE A 134 -0.44 -21.50 -9.49
CA PHE A 134 -0.88 -21.76 -8.11
C PHE A 134 -0.42 -23.09 -7.53
N SER A 135 0.51 -23.80 -8.18
CA SER A 135 0.95 -25.13 -7.72
C SER A 135 1.48 -25.14 -6.28
N TYR A 136 2.01 -24.02 -5.77
CA TYR A 136 2.43 -23.89 -4.38
C TYR A 136 1.26 -23.76 -3.40
N LEU A 137 0.18 -23.06 -3.80
CA LEU A 137 -1.02 -23.01 -2.96
C LEU A 137 -1.64 -24.40 -2.84
N GLU A 138 -1.45 -25.33 -3.78
CA GLU A 138 -2.00 -26.69 -3.66
C GLU A 138 -1.51 -27.39 -2.38
N ASP A 139 -0.25 -27.17 -1.98
CA ASP A 139 0.33 -27.73 -0.74
C ASP A 139 -0.25 -27.10 0.55
N PHE A 140 -0.64 -25.81 0.51
CA PHE A 140 -1.32 -25.15 1.64
C PHE A 140 -2.82 -25.43 1.66
N ASN A 141 -3.41 -25.51 0.47
CA ASN A 141 -4.84 -25.69 0.25
C ASN A 141 -5.28 -27.10 0.67
N SER A 142 -4.41 -28.10 0.58
CA SER A 142 -4.70 -29.45 1.09
C SER A 142 -5.01 -29.47 2.60
N ASN A 143 -4.50 -28.50 3.37
CA ASN A 143 -4.72 -28.43 4.81
C ASN A 143 -5.78 -27.40 5.22
N TRP A 144 -5.93 -26.29 4.48
CA TRP A 144 -6.74 -25.13 4.92
C TRP A 144 -7.90 -24.75 4.01
N ASN A 145 -8.09 -25.46 2.88
CA ASN A 145 -9.17 -25.20 1.93
C ASN A 145 -9.30 -23.70 1.54
N LEU A 146 -8.16 -23.06 1.28
CA LEU A 146 -8.11 -21.65 0.93
C LEU A 146 -8.51 -21.44 -0.54
N PRO A 147 -9.35 -20.42 -0.84
CA PRO A 147 -9.75 -20.14 -2.21
C PRO A 147 -8.55 -19.66 -3.03
N ASN A 148 -8.50 -20.02 -4.31
CA ASN A 148 -7.59 -19.38 -5.25
C ASN A 148 -7.98 -17.89 -5.35
N PRO A 149 -7.09 -16.95 -4.97
CA PRO A 149 -7.48 -15.56 -4.81
C PRO A 149 -7.73 -14.85 -6.14
N ILE A 150 -7.10 -15.31 -7.23
CA ILE A 150 -7.35 -14.74 -8.56
C ILE A 150 -8.68 -15.24 -9.12
N ASP A 151 -8.97 -16.53 -8.99
CA ASP A 151 -10.26 -17.08 -9.41
C ASP A 151 -11.39 -16.46 -8.56
N TRP A 152 -11.18 -16.32 -7.25
CA TRP A 152 -12.10 -15.63 -6.36
C TRP A 152 -12.34 -14.19 -6.83
N PHE A 153 -11.27 -13.42 -7.07
CA PHE A 153 -11.35 -12.03 -7.50
C PHE A 153 -12.07 -11.87 -8.84
N LYS A 154 -11.79 -12.73 -9.82
CA LYS A 154 -12.50 -12.73 -11.11
C LYS A 154 -13.99 -13.01 -10.91
N ASN A 155 -14.34 -14.07 -10.19
CA ASN A 155 -15.72 -14.53 -10.05
C ASN A 155 -16.58 -13.66 -9.12
N LYS A 156 -15.97 -12.97 -8.16
CA LYS A 156 -16.67 -12.21 -7.12
C LYS A 156 -16.60 -10.69 -7.30
N ILE A 157 -15.65 -10.19 -8.10
CA ILE A 157 -15.42 -8.75 -8.26
C ILE A 157 -15.34 -8.36 -9.74
N ALA A 158 -14.32 -8.82 -10.48
CA ALA A 158 -13.98 -8.22 -11.78
C ALA A 158 -14.81 -8.70 -12.97
N GLU A 159 -15.24 -9.97 -12.97
CA GLU A 159 -15.92 -10.63 -14.10
C GLU A 159 -17.34 -11.08 -13.71
N THR A 160 -18.01 -10.33 -12.84
CA THR A 160 -19.35 -10.66 -12.32
C THR A 160 -20.30 -9.47 -12.41
N PRO A 161 -21.61 -9.69 -12.65
CA PRO A 161 -22.62 -8.64 -12.51
C PRO A 161 -22.88 -8.27 -11.05
N ASN A 162 -22.46 -9.10 -10.08
CA ASN A 162 -22.64 -8.87 -8.64
C ASN A 162 -21.29 -8.63 -7.96
N ASP A 163 -20.67 -7.49 -8.27
CA ASP A 163 -19.38 -7.08 -7.70
C ASP A 163 -19.48 -6.92 -6.18
N GLN A 164 -18.84 -7.82 -5.44
CA GLN A 164 -18.83 -7.82 -3.97
C GLN A 164 -18.03 -6.66 -3.36
N SER A 165 -17.31 -5.88 -4.16
CA SER A 165 -16.62 -4.67 -3.74
C SER A 165 -17.48 -3.40 -3.84
N VAL A 166 -18.76 -3.51 -4.21
CA VAL A 166 -19.69 -2.38 -4.19
C VAL A 166 -20.07 -2.03 -2.75
N ILE A 167 -19.67 -0.83 -2.33
CA ILE A 167 -19.92 -0.30 -0.99
C ILE A 167 -21.03 0.74 -1.05
N LYS A 168 -22.02 0.60 -0.17
CA LYS A 168 -23.20 1.47 -0.11
C LYS A 168 -22.83 2.93 0.13
N LYS A 169 -21.88 3.18 1.03
CA LYS A 169 -21.38 4.51 1.35
C LYS A 169 -19.92 4.41 1.76
N THR A 170 -19.04 5.11 1.07
CA THR A 170 -17.63 5.27 1.41
C THR A 170 -17.22 6.73 1.17
N ARG A 171 -15.91 7.03 1.24
CA ARG A 171 -15.37 8.36 0.97
C ARG A 171 -14.21 8.30 -0.01
N VAL A 172 -14.10 9.36 -0.80
CA VAL A 172 -13.03 9.57 -1.76
C VAL A 172 -12.25 10.82 -1.40
N ALA A 173 -10.93 10.73 -1.47
CA ALA A 173 -10.00 11.82 -1.20
C ALA A 173 -8.93 11.87 -2.29
N ILE A 174 -8.13 12.94 -2.27
CA ILE A 174 -6.89 12.92 -3.03
C ILE A 174 -5.91 11.99 -2.30
N THR A 175 -5.48 10.94 -3.00
CA THR A 175 -4.51 9.95 -2.52
C THR A 175 -3.20 10.10 -3.27
N HIS A 176 -2.13 9.57 -2.69
CA HIS A 176 -0.86 9.40 -3.39
C HIS A 176 -0.99 8.35 -4.49
N GLY A 177 -1.65 7.23 -4.17
CA GLY A 177 -2.01 6.18 -5.13
C GLY A 177 -0.87 5.24 -5.56
N ASP A 178 0.28 5.37 -4.91
CA ASP A 178 1.43 4.46 -5.00
C ASP A 178 2.27 4.58 -3.71
N LEU A 179 1.62 4.66 -2.54
CA LEU A 179 2.31 4.98 -1.29
C LEU A 179 3.01 3.75 -0.71
N HIS A 180 4.33 3.68 -0.92
CA HIS A 180 5.21 2.68 -0.32
C HIS A 180 6.44 3.36 0.30
N GLY A 181 7.21 2.63 1.10
CA GLY A 181 8.34 3.19 1.85
C GLY A 181 9.40 3.89 1.00
N ASP A 182 9.56 3.52 -0.27
CA ASP A 182 10.53 4.18 -1.17
C ASP A 182 10.04 5.53 -1.73
N ASN A 183 8.74 5.83 -1.63
CA ASN A 183 8.14 7.11 -2.05
C ASN A 183 8.06 8.14 -0.91
N LEU A 184 8.53 7.75 0.28
CA LEU A 184 8.71 8.63 1.42
C LEU A 184 10.21 8.77 1.70
N LEU A 185 10.72 10.00 1.76
CA LEU A 185 12.09 10.28 2.15
C LEU A 185 12.10 10.95 3.52
N ILE A 186 12.98 10.49 4.40
CA ILE A 186 13.13 10.98 5.77
C ILE A 186 14.47 11.69 5.87
N ASP A 187 14.46 12.95 6.28
CA ASP A 187 15.69 13.72 6.52
C ASP A 187 16.27 13.51 7.92
N ASN A 188 17.45 14.08 8.17
CA ASN A 188 18.12 14.01 9.46
C ASN A 188 17.38 14.70 10.63
N LYS A 189 16.34 15.47 10.36
CA LYS A 189 15.44 16.09 11.34
C LYS A 189 14.12 15.33 11.48
N LYS A 190 14.01 14.14 10.88
CA LYS A 190 12.79 13.31 10.80
C LYS A 190 11.63 13.96 10.04
N ASN A 191 11.88 14.98 9.21
CA ASN A 191 10.83 15.47 8.33
C ASN A 191 10.60 14.45 7.22
N VAL A 192 9.32 14.23 6.89
CA VAL A 192 8.91 13.35 5.81
C VAL A 192 8.74 14.15 4.52
N TRP A 193 9.26 13.64 3.42
CA TRP A 193 9.16 14.21 2.09
C TRP A 193 8.54 13.20 1.15
N VAL A 194 7.54 13.61 0.39
CA VAL A 194 6.81 12.75 -0.54
C VAL A 194 7.32 12.95 -1.95
N ILE A 195 7.48 11.86 -2.70
CA ILE A 195 7.90 11.87 -4.11
C ILE A 195 7.03 10.91 -4.93
N ASP A 196 7.17 11.00 -6.26
CA ASP A 196 6.46 10.13 -7.22
C ASP A 196 4.95 10.34 -7.28
N PHE A 197 4.55 11.49 -7.82
CA PHE A 197 3.14 11.86 -7.95
C PHE A 197 2.46 11.28 -9.21
N GLU A 198 3.05 10.26 -9.87
CA GLU A 198 2.53 9.69 -11.13
C GLU A 198 1.08 9.21 -10.97
N ARG A 199 0.72 8.66 -9.81
CA ARG A 199 -0.60 8.11 -9.53
C ARG A 199 -1.48 8.97 -8.63
N CYS A 200 -0.98 10.15 -8.21
CA CYS A 200 -1.74 11.02 -7.33
C CYS A 200 -3.06 11.45 -7.98
N GLY A 201 -4.16 11.33 -7.24
CA GLY A 201 -5.48 11.61 -7.77
C GLY A 201 -6.60 11.22 -6.81
N GLU A 202 -7.84 11.24 -7.31
CA GLU A 202 -8.99 10.81 -6.51
C GLU A 202 -8.99 9.29 -6.35
N GLY A 203 -8.94 8.83 -5.11
CA GLY A 203 -8.93 7.42 -4.73
C GLY A 203 -9.76 7.15 -3.48
N HIS A 204 -9.95 5.88 -3.17
CA HIS A 204 -10.59 5.47 -1.92
C HIS A 204 -9.81 6.05 -0.74
N ILE A 205 -10.50 6.65 0.24
CA ILE A 205 -9.84 7.39 1.32
C ILE A 205 -8.86 6.53 2.16
N LEU A 206 -9.04 5.21 2.19
CA LEU A 206 -8.15 4.28 2.91
C LEU A 206 -6.93 3.84 2.09
N GLN A 207 -6.87 4.17 0.80
CA GLN A 207 -5.91 3.61 -0.15
C GLN A 207 -4.46 3.79 0.28
N ASP A 208 -4.05 4.99 0.65
CA ASP A 208 -2.65 5.27 1.01
C ASP A 208 -2.22 4.50 2.28
N PHE A 209 -3.12 4.32 3.25
CA PHE A 209 -2.85 3.51 4.45
C PHE A 209 -2.67 2.03 4.10
N ILE A 210 -3.54 1.53 3.22
CA ILE A 210 -3.56 0.13 2.78
C ILE A 210 -2.35 -0.18 1.90
N GLU A 211 -1.96 0.73 1.00
CA GLU A 211 -0.77 0.59 0.15
C GLU A 211 0.50 0.48 1.02
N LEU A 212 0.59 1.29 2.08
CA LEU A 212 1.73 1.22 3.00
C LEU A 212 1.68 -0.03 3.90
N GLU A 213 0.50 -0.46 4.38
CA GLU A 213 0.34 -1.76 5.08
C GLU A 213 0.76 -2.94 4.17
N ALA A 214 0.36 -2.90 2.90
CA ALA A 214 0.76 -3.88 1.89
C ALA A 214 2.27 -3.88 1.66
N ASP A 215 2.91 -2.70 1.62
CA ASP A 215 4.37 -2.59 1.52
C ASP A 215 5.09 -3.24 2.71
N ILE A 216 4.58 -3.06 3.95
CA ILE A 216 5.13 -3.73 5.15
C ILE A 216 5.05 -5.25 5.01
N PHE A 217 3.91 -5.81 4.58
CA PHE A 217 3.80 -7.25 4.33
C PHE A 217 4.80 -7.74 3.29
N ASN A 218 4.91 -7.03 2.16
CA ASN A 218 5.75 -7.44 1.04
C ASN A 218 7.26 -7.36 1.35
N ARG A 219 7.67 -6.56 2.33
CA ARG A 219 9.08 -6.45 2.76
C ARG A 219 9.49 -7.54 3.73
N LEU A 220 8.55 -8.06 4.52
CA LEU A 220 8.80 -9.27 5.31
C LEU A 220 9.13 -10.47 4.40
N GLU A 221 8.67 -10.43 3.14
CA GLU A 221 8.91 -11.50 2.15
C GLU A 221 10.36 -11.75 1.79
N GLU A 222 11.20 -10.73 1.88
CA GLU A 222 12.59 -10.83 1.44
C GLU A 222 13.47 -11.61 2.44
N HIS A 223 12.93 -12.01 3.61
CA HIS A 223 13.74 -12.49 4.74
C HIS A 223 13.13 -13.64 5.59
N TYR A 224 12.30 -14.52 5.01
CA TYR A 224 11.59 -15.54 5.80
C TYR A 224 12.43 -16.74 6.26
N ASP A 225 12.76 -16.74 7.55
CA ASP A 225 13.18 -17.95 8.28
C ASP A 225 12.05 -18.53 9.18
N ASN A 226 10.99 -17.75 9.49
CA ASN A 226 9.94 -18.13 10.47
C ASN A 226 8.52 -18.00 9.90
N PHE A 227 8.13 -18.96 9.06
CA PHE A 227 6.78 -19.03 8.47
C PHE A 227 5.62 -19.09 9.50
N PRO A 228 5.71 -19.87 10.60
CA PRO A 228 4.65 -19.87 11.62
C PRO A 228 4.36 -18.48 12.23
N ALA A 229 5.40 -17.70 12.52
CA ALA A 229 5.22 -16.34 13.04
C ALA A 229 4.54 -15.42 12.01
N TYR A 230 4.91 -15.53 10.73
CA TYR A 230 4.27 -14.78 9.65
C TYR A 230 2.78 -15.14 9.50
N LEU A 231 2.44 -16.42 9.48
CA LEU A 231 1.03 -16.84 9.38
C LEU A 231 0.21 -16.36 10.59
N LYS A 232 0.81 -16.33 11.79
CA LYS A 232 0.16 -15.85 13.01
C LYS A 232 -0.12 -14.36 12.90
N MET A 233 0.83 -13.59 12.35
CA MET A 233 0.64 -12.19 12.02
C MET A 233 -0.52 -12.00 11.04
N CYS A 234 -0.57 -12.74 9.92
CA CYS A 234 -1.68 -12.67 8.97
C CYS A 234 -3.02 -12.93 9.65
N VAL A 235 -3.13 -14.00 10.44
CA VAL A 235 -4.35 -14.33 11.19
C VAL A 235 -4.76 -13.20 12.13
N THR A 236 -3.83 -12.63 12.90
CA THR A 236 -4.10 -11.51 13.80
C THR A 236 -4.63 -10.28 13.06
N VAL A 237 -4.02 -9.93 11.94
CA VAL A 237 -4.39 -8.76 11.13
C VAL A 237 -5.80 -8.91 10.52
N LEU A 238 -6.17 -10.12 10.11
CA LEU A 238 -7.47 -10.44 9.49
C LEU A 238 -8.62 -10.67 10.49
N LYS A 239 -8.31 -10.80 11.79
CA LYS A 239 -9.28 -11.04 12.86
C LYS A 239 -10.29 -9.92 13.05
N GLN A 240 -9.89 -8.68 12.76
CA GLN A 240 -10.68 -7.51 13.16
C GLN A 240 -11.86 -7.28 12.21
N LYS A 241 -13.09 -7.24 12.74
CA LYS A 241 -14.29 -6.82 11.99
C LYS A 241 -14.43 -5.29 11.87
N LYS A 242 -13.67 -4.54 12.66
CA LYS A 242 -13.61 -3.08 12.62
C LYS A 242 -12.16 -2.61 12.57
N ILE A 243 -11.92 -1.50 11.88
CA ILE A 243 -10.63 -0.81 11.92
C ILE A 243 -10.45 -0.28 13.35
N LYS A 244 -9.39 -0.73 14.01
CA LYS A 244 -9.06 -0.37 15.39
C LYS A 244 -7.56 -0.52 15.63
N VAL A 245 -7.09 0.11 16.70
CA VAL A 245 -5.77 -0.17 17.28
C VAL A 245 -5.76 -1.60 17.82
N PHE A 246 -4.69 -2.33 17.57
CA PHE A 246 -4.50 -3.68 18.10
C PHE A 246 -4.15 -3.62 19.58
N GLU A 247 -4.58 -4.64 20.32
CA GLU A 247 -4.17 -4.78 21.72
C GLU A 247 -2.67 -5.13 21.79
N LYS A 248 -2.01 -4.78 22.91
CA LYS A 248 -0.58 -5.09 23.09
C LYS A 248 -0.28 -6.60 22.94
N SER A 249 -1.18 -7.44 23.43
CA SER A 249 -1.10 -8.91 23.28
C SER A 249 -1.20 -9.37 21.82
N GLU A 250 -1.85 -8.60 20.95
CA GLU A 250 -1.99 -8.88 19.51
C GLU A 250 -0.75 -8.43 18.73
N THR A 251 0.05 -7.51 19.26
CA THR A 251 1.26 -7.02 18.59
C THR A 251 2.55 -7.67 19.06
N THR A 252 2.56 -8.33 20.23
CA THR A 252 3.73 -9.05 20.74
C THR A 252 4.03 -10.32 19.94
N SER A 253 5.30 -10.50 19.57
CA SER A 253 5.83 -11.67 18.87
C SER A 253 7.23 -12.02 19.39
N GLU A 254 7.63 -13.28 19.30
CA GLU A 254 9.01 -13.70 19.57
C GLU A 254 9.97 -13.29 18.44
N ASP A 255 9.44 -13.06 17.24
CA ASP A 255 10.18 -12.47 16.14
C ASP A 255 10.01 -10.94 16.16
N GLU A 256 11.09 -10.23 16.48
CA GLU A 256 11.13 -8.76 16.58
C GLU A 256 10.69 -8.05 15.30
N ARG A 257 10.94 -8.65 14.12
CA ARG A 257 10.53 -8.07 12.83
C ARG A 257 9.02 -8.17 12.65
N ILE A 258 8.44 -9.31 13.04
CA ILE A 258 6.98 -9.52 13.04
C ILE A 258 6.31 -8.63 14.08
N GLU A 259 6.88 -8.50 15.29
CA GLU A 259 6.37 -7.59 16.31
C GLU A 259 6.35 -6.14 15.80
N LYS A 260 7.46 -5.67 15.24
CA LYS A 260 7.56 -4.31 14.66
C LYS A 260 6.54 -4.10 13.54
N ALA A 261 6.36 -5.08 12.67
CA ALA A 261 5.37 -5.02 11.58
C ALA A 261 3.94 -4.95 12.14
N LEU A 262 3.59 -5.77 13.13
CA LEU A 262 2.27 -5.74 13.77
C LEU A 262 2.00 -4.39 14.47
N GLN A 263 3.00 -3.83 15.16
CA GLN A 263 2.90 -2.51 15.78
C GLN A 263 2.71 -1.41 14.72
N THR A 264 3.45 -1.49 13.62
CA THR A 264 3.33 -0.52 12.51
C THR A 264 1.96 -0.60 11.84
N ILE A 265 1.45 -1.81 11.58
CA ILE A 265 0.10 -2.03 11.04
C ILE A 265 -0.96 -1.48 12.00
N SER A 266 -0.81 -1.73 13.30
CA SER A 266 -1.70 -1.17 14.32
C SER A 266 -1.72 0.36 14.27
N ALA A 267 -0.55 1.00 14.15
CA ALA A 267 -0.44 2.46 14.02
C ALA A 267 -1.07 2.98 12.71
N LEU A 268 -0.84 2.31 11.57
CA LEU A 268 -1.47 2.67 10.30
C LEU A 268 -3.00 2.60 10.37
N ARG A 269 -3.55 1.55 10.99
CA ARG A 269 -5.01 1.40 11.19
C ARG A 269 -5.56 2.42 12.18
N ALA A 270 -4.79 2.82 13.20
CA ALA A 270 -5.13 3.92 14.09
C ALA A 270 -5.27 5.24 13.33
N LEU A 271 -4.28 5.57 12.50
CA LEU A 271 -4.27 6.77 11.68
C LEU A 271 -5.40 6.73 10.62
N ALA A 272 -5.62 5.57 9.99
CA ALA A 272 -6.73 5.38 9.06
C ALA A 272 -8.09 5.67 9.73
N LEU A 273 -8.32 5.14 10.93
CA LEU A 273 -9.53 5.44 11.70
C LEU A 273 -9.64 6.94 12.03
N GLN A 274 -8.54 7.54 12.48
CA GLN A 274 -8.48 8.95 12.88
C GLN A 274 -8.81 9.91 11.74
N TYR A 275 -8.23 9.70 10.55
CA TYR A 275 -8.34 10.65 9.44
C TYR A 275 -9.49 10.35 8.48
N THR A 276 -9.96 9.11 8.42
CA THR A 276 -11.01 8.73 7.46
C THR A 276 -12.38 8.56 8.09
N THR A 277 -12.44 8.29 9.41
CA THR A 277 -13.64 7.89 10.17
C THR A 277 -14.30 6.59 9.70
N ILE A 278 -13.73 5.90 8.69
CA ILE A 278 -14.21 4.59 8.28
C ILE A 278 -13.84 3.58 9.36
N THR A 279 -14.82 2.78 9.76
CA THR A 279 -14.66 1.74 10.79
C THR A 279 -14.80 0.34 10.23
N ASP A 280 -15.34 0.18 9.03
CA ASP A 280 -15.61 -1.13 8.44
C ASP A 280 -14.30 -1.76 7.94
N ALA A 281 -13.90 -2.86 8.57
CA ALA A 281 -12.72 -3.60 8.13
C ALA A 281 -12.95 -4.32 6.79
N HIS A 282 -14.19 -4.55 6.36
CA HIS A 282 -14.47 -5.17 5.07
C HIS A 282 -13.93 -4.32 3.91
N GLU A 283 -14.14 -3.01 3.93
CA GLU A 283 -13.55 -2.08 2.95
C GLU A 283 -12.02 -2.14 2.95
N TYR A 284 -11.43 -2.21 4.15
CA TYR A 284 -9.99 -2.24 4.35
C TYR A 284 -9.38 -3.51 3.76
N LEU A 285 -9.99 -4.67 4.04
CA LEU A 285 -9.51 -5.97 3.55
C LEU A 285 -9.70 -6.13 2.04
N LEU A 286 -10.77 -5.57 1.45
CA LEU A 286 -10.91 -5.51 0.00
C LEU A 286 -9.76 -4.71 -0.64
N GLY A 287 -9.43 -3.54 -0.12
CA GLY A 287 -8.29 -2.77 -0.60
C GLY A 287 -6.96 -3.51 -0.44
N LEU A 288 -6.76 -4.19 0.69
CA LEU A 288 -5.56 -5.00 0.95
C LEU A 288 -5.47 -6.17 -0.03
N LEU A 289 -6.58 -6.85 -0.32
CA LEU A 289 -6.67 -7.90 -1.34
C LEU A 289 -6.23 -7.38 -2.71
N PHE A 290 -6.71 -6.21 -3.13
CA PHE A 290 -6.35 -5.63 -4.42
C PHE A 290 -4.85 -5.38 -4.52
N ASN A 291 -4.25 -4.85 -3.45
CA ASN A 291 -2.81 -4.61 -3.37
C ASN A 291 -2.00 -5.91 -3.43
N MET A 292 -2.43 -6.96 -2.72
CA MET A 292 -1.75 -8.26 -2.75
C MET A 292 -1.83 -8.93 -4.12
N ILE A 293 -3.00 -8.89 -4.76
CA ILE A 293 -3.18 -9.39 -6.14
C ILE A 293 -2.32 -8.59 -7.13
N PHE A 294 -2.31 -7.26 -7.00
CA PHE A 294 -1.49 -6.38 -7.84
C PHE A 294 0.00 -6.71 -7.69
N ARG A 295 0.50 -6.85 -6.45
CA ARG A 295 1.88 -7.23 -6.15
C ARG A 295 2.24 -8.58 -6.76
N ALA A 296 1.43 -9.62 -6.50
CA ALA A 296 1.65 -10.94 -7.07
C ALA A 296 1.75 -10.88 -8.60
N ALA A 297 0.89 -10.11 -9.24
CA ALA A 297 0.87 -9.93 -10.68
C ALA A 297 2.08 -9.19 -11.25
N MET A 298 2.67 -8.29 -10.47
CA MET A 298 3.88 -7.55 -10.85
C MET A 298 5.14 -8.39 -10.68
N VAL A 299 5.26 -9.12 -9.57
CA VAL A 299 6.50 -9.85 -9.22
C VAL A 299 6.58 -11.22 -9.89
N ARG A 300 5.45 -11.85 -10.27
CA ARG A 300 5.40 -13.18 -10.93
C ARG A 300 6.41 -13.39 -12.05
N LYS A 301 6.63 -12.37 -12.89
CA LYS A 301 7.55 -12.46 -14.05
C LYS A 301 9.03 -12.45 -13.67
N VAL A 302 9.35 -11.95 -12.48
CA VAL A 302 10.72 -11.70 -12.00
C VAL A 302 11.10 -12.71 -10.93
N ASN A 303 10.20 -12.99 -9.98
CA ASN A 303 10.41 -13.95 -8.91
C ASN A 303 9.07 -14.64 -8.57
N ARG A 304 8.98 -15.95 -8.83
CA ARG A 304 7.77 -16.73 -8.56
C ARG A 304 7.56 -16.95 -7.06
N GLU A 305 8.61 -17.15 -6.28
CA GLU A 305 8.53 -17.40 -4.83
C GLU A 305 8.00 -16.16 -4.09
N ASN A 306 8.46 -14.97 -4.45
CA ASN A 306 7.93 -13.72 -3.87
C ASN A 306 6.45 -13.50 -4.22
N SER A 307 5.97 -13.98 -5.37
CA SER A 307 4.54 -13.88 -5.69
C SER A 307 3.67 -14.81 -4.85
N GLN A 308 4.22 -15.86 -4.23
CA GLN A 308 3.45 -16.86 -3.49
C GLN A 308 2.93 -16.33 -2.15
N HIS A 309 3.69 -15.49 -1.46
CA HIS A 309 3.31 -14.94 -0.15
C HIS A 309 2.17 -13.92 -0.28
N ALA A 310 2.30 -12.98 -1.21
CA ALA A 310 1.20 -12.11 -1.62
C ALA A 310 -0.06 -12.91 -2.00
N LEU A 311 0.08 -14.03 -2.73
CA LEU A 311 -1.04 -14.91 -3.04
C LEU A 311 -1.58 -15.66 -1.80
N LEU A 312 -0.75 -16.09 -0.86
CA LEU A 312 -1.18 -16.71 0.39
C LEU A 312 -2.02 -15.74 1.22
N LEU A 313 -1.52 -14.52 1.44
CA LEU A 313 -2.27 -13.48 2.17
C LEU A 313 -3.55 -13.12 1.44
N ALA A 314 -3.52 -12.98 0.11
CA ALA A 314 -4.74 -12.78 -0.68
C ALA A 314 -5.74 -13.94 -0.50
N SER A 315 -5.27 -15.18 -0.44
CA SER A 315 -6.14 -16.37 -0.23
C SER A 315 -6.78 -16.35 1.16
N LEU A 316 -6.01 -16.00 2.20
CA LEU A 316 -6.52 -15.83 3.56
C LEU A 316 -7.55 -14.70 3.65
N ILE A 317 -7.33 -13.58 2.94
CA ILE A 317 -8.28 -12.48 2.85
C ILE A 317 -9.57 -12.94 2.15
N CYS A 318 -9.48 -13.61 1.00
CA CYS A 318 -10.65 -14.15 0.30
C CYS A 318 -11.45 -15.12 1.20
N HIS A 319 -10.78 -16.02 1.92
CA HIS A 319 -11.43 -16.90 2.88
C HIS A 319 -12.12 -16.10 3.99
N ARG A 320 -11.44 -15.10 4.57
CA ARG A 320 -12.01 -14.23 5.61
C ARG A 320 -13.24 -13.46 5.12
N LEU A 321 -13.24 -12.99 3.88
CA LEU A 321 -14.35 -12.26 3.26
C LEU A 321 -15.57 -13.17 3.02
N ASP A 322 -15.36 -14.40 2.55
CA ASP A 322 -16.47 -15.36 2.37
C ASP A 322 -17.09 -15.81 3.70
N HIS A 323 -16.29 -15.87 4.78
CA HIS A 323 -16.71 -16.35 6.11
C HIS A 323 -16.77 -15.20 7.13
N TRP A 324 -17.27 -14.03 6.71
CA TRP A 324 -17.21 -12.79 7.51
C TRP A 324 -17.82 -12.93 8.91
N GLU A 325 -18.94 -13.66 9.02
CA GLU A 325 -19.67 -13.83 10.28
C GLU A 325 -19.20 -14.99 11.15
N GLU A 326 -18.30 -15.84 10.64
CA GLU A 326 -17.83 -17.03 11.34
C GLU A 326 -16.70 -16.71 12.34
N PRO A 327 -16.46 -17.59 13.33
CA PRO A 327 -15.31 -17.46 14.22
C PRO A 327 -13.99 -17.41 13.45
N TRP A 328 -13.06 -16.57 13.92
CA TRP A 328 -11.74 -16.42 13.32
C TRP A 328 -10.63 -16.51 14.38
N PRO A 329 -9.52 -17.23 14.12
CA PRO A 329 -9.25 -18.03 12.91
C PRO A 329 -10.16 -19.26 12.80
N PRO A 330 -10.36 -19.81 11.58
CA PRO A 330 -11.01 -21.10 11.41
C PRO A 330 -10.17 -22.20 12.09
N PRO A 331 -10.78 -23.30 12.57
CA PRO A 331 -10.09 -24.35 13.34
C PRO A 331 -8.86 -24.94 12.62
N GLU A 332 -8.89 -24.98 11.29
CA GLU A 332 -7.83 -25.50 10.44
C GLU A 332 -6.58 -24.61 10.47
N LEU A 333 -6.75 -23.32 10.79
CA LEU A 333 -5.68 -22.32 10.96
C LEU A 333 -5.25 -22.13 12.43
N ASN A 334 -5.80 -22.89 13.39
CA ASN A 334 -5.31 -22.86 14.76
C ASN A 334 -3.92 -23.47 14.86
N MET A 335 -2.91 -22.61 14.84
CA MET A 335 -1.51 -22.96 15.07
C MET A 335 -1.18 -23.18 16.54
N THR A 336 -2.02 -23.93 17.26
CA THR A 336 -1.64 -24.47 18.58
C THR A 336 -0.78 -25.71 18.36
N SER A 337 0.53 -25.51 18.33
CA SER A 337 1.54 -26.47 18.80
C SER A 337 2.59 -25.70 19.58
#